data_AF-A0A6L6R1M4-F1
#
_entry.id   AF-A0A6L6R1M4-F1
#
_cell.length_a   1.000
_cell.length_b   1.000
_cell.length_c   1.000
_cell.angle_alpha   90.00
_cell.angle_beta   90.00
_cell.angle_gamma   90.00
#
_symmetry.space_group_name_H-M   'P 1'
#
loop_
_entity.id
_entity.type
_entity.pdbx_description
1 polymer ?
#
loop_
_entity_poly.entity_id
_entity_poly.type
_entity_poly.pdbx_seq_one_letter_code
_entity_poly.pdbx_strand_id
1 'polypeptide(L)'
;MTVVPSGMRPSEQGLRTASSVVARVFGAWPVTAPRADTPLSALGGIDSAWVLIDQALADETDGAVRLDDADIDGITTLGDLAEFIDNRRGIAP
;
A
#
# COMPACT_ATOMS: atom_id res chain seq x y z
N MET A 1 16.95 7.77 -9.58
CA MET A 1 15.58 7.55 -10.09
C MET A 1 15.44 6.07 -10.31
N THR A 2 14.75 5.38 -9.40
CA THR A 2 14.46 3.95 -9.55
C THR A 2 12.95 3.85 -9.68
N VAL A 3 12.48 3.65 -10.91
CA VAL A 3 11.07 3.39 -11.20
C VAL A 3 10.77 2.01 -10.62
N VAL A 4 9.78 1.88 -9.74
CA VAL A 4 9.30 0.57 -9.29
C VAL A 4 8.65 -0.11 -10.50
N PRO A 5 9.17 -1.24 -10.99
CA PRO A 5 8.64 -1.89 -12.18
C PRO A 5 7.30 -2.54 -11.84
N SER A 6 6.18 -1.90 -12.22
CA SER A 6 4.85 -2.49 -12.13
C SER A 6 4.79 -3.76 -12.98
N GLY A 7 4.67 -4.92 -12.34
CA GLY A 7 4.61 -6.20 -13.05
C GLY A 7 4.90 -7.46 -12.22
N MET A 8 5.37 -7.34 -10.97
CA MET A 8 5.44 -8.48 -10.06
C MET A 8 4.11 -8.68 -9.33
N ARG A 9 3.75 -9.93 -9.04
CA ARG A 9 2.60 -10.20 -8.17
C ARG A 9 3.02 -9.87 -6.73
N PRO A 10 2.26 -9.05 -5.99
CA PRO A 10 2.58 -8.79 -4.59
C PRO A 10 2.48 -10.07 -3.77
N SER A 11 3.31 -10.17 -2.74
CA SER A 11 3.25 -11.29 -1.79
C SER A 11 1.95 -11.24 -0.97
N GLU A 12 1.54 -12.38 -0.41
CA GLU A 12 0.41 -12.42 0.52
C GLU A 12 0.64 -11.55 1.76
N GLN A 13 1.90 -11.43 2.18
CA GLN A 13 2.28 -10.60 3.32
C GLN A 13 2.16 -9.11 2.99
N GLY A 14 2.66 -8.68 1.83
CA GLY A 14 2.50 -7.31 1.33
C GLY A 14 1.04 -6.91 1.23
N LEU A 15 0.19 -7.78 0.65
CA LEU A 15 -1.25 -7.54 0.55
C LEU A 15 -1.90 -7.41 1.93
N ARG A 16 -1.53 -8.25 2.89
CA ARG A 16 -2.06 -8.17 4.25
C ARG A 16 -1.65 -6.88 4.94
N THR A 17 -0.39 -6.45 4.83
CA THR A 17 0.09 -5.19 5.39
C THR A 17 -0.62 -4.00 4.73
N ALA A 18 -0.68 -3.93 3.40
CA ALA A 18 -1.38 -2.88 2.67
C ALA A 18 -2.85 -2.76 3.11
N SER A 19 -3.52 -3.89 3.27
CA SER A 19 -4.92 -3.95 3.73
C SER A 19 -5.10 -3.46 5.15
N SER A 20 -4.19 -3.86 6.06
CA SER A 20 -4.21 -3.43 7.47
C SER A 20 -4.07 -1.91 7.57
N VAL A 21 -3.07 -1.35 6.87
CA VAL A 21 -2.81 0.10 6.81
C VAL A 21 -4.02 0.85 6.29
N VAL A 22 -4.55 0.42 5.13
CA VAL A 22 -5.71 1.06 4.51
C VAL A 22 -6.95 0.97 5.41
N ALA A 23 -7.24 -0.18 6.00
CA ALA A 23 -8.39 -0.35 6.90
C ALA A 23 -8.28 0.52 8.17
N ARG A 24 -7.07 0.79 8.65
CA ARG A 24 -6.82 1.70 9.77
C ARG A 24 -7.12 3.16 9.42
N VAL A 25 -6.80 3.58 8.20
CA VAL A 25 -6.99 4.98 7.74
C VAL A 25 -8.45 5.27 7.41
N PHE A 26 -9.12 4.38 6.68
CA PHE A 26 -10.49 4.63 6.19
C PHE A 26 -11.59 4.07 7.11
N GLY A 27 -11.20 3.44 8.22
CA GLY A 27 -12.10 2.65 9.05
C GLY A 27 -12.41 1.31 8.40
N ALA A 28 -12.77 0.32 9.24
CA ALA A 28 -12.88 -1.10 8.89
C ALA A 28 -13.38 -1.33 7.46
N TRP A 29 -12.44 -1.49 6.52
CA TRP A 29 -12.78 -1.84 5.16
C TRP A 29 -13.35 -3.26 5.22
N PRO A 30 -14.60 -3.49 4.77
CA PRO A 30 -15.18 -4.81 4.71
C PRO A 30 -14.58 -5.61 3.54
N VAL A 31 -13.28 -5.89 3.56
CA VAL A 31 -12.74 -6.97 2.72
C VAL A 31 -12.39 -8.13 3.62
N THR A 32 -13.32 -9.06 3.71
CA THR A 32 -13.05 -10.43 4.18
C THR A 32 -11.99 -11.14 3.32
N ALA A 33 -11.63 -10.58 2.15
CA ALA A 33 -10.53 -11.01 1.29
C ALA A 33 -9.97 -9.84 0.47
N PRO A 34 -8.93 -9.13 0.93
CA PRO A 34 -8.32 -8.04 0.17
C PRO A 34 -7.80 -8.54 -1.18
N ARG A 35 -8.20 -7.85 -2.26
CA ARG A 35 -7.78 -8.22 -3.62
C ARG A 35 -6.81 -7.19 -4.17
N ALA A 36 -5.75 -7.66 -4.82
CA ALA A 36 -4.72 -6.81 -5.41
C ALA A 36 -5.27 -5.82 -6.43
N ASP A 37 -6.30 -6.19 -7.19
CA ASP A 37 -6.97 -5.36 -8.19
C ASP A 37 -7.94 -4.33 -7.59
N THR A 38 -8.08 -4.26 -6.26
CA THR A 38 -8.96 -3.27 -5.61
C THR A 38 -8.41 -1.87 -5.83
N PRO A 39 -9.14 -0.97 -6.52
CA PRO A 39 -8.69 0.40 -6.74
C PRO A 39 -8.77 1.20 -5.43
N LEU A 40 -7.70 1.91 -5.08
CA LEU A 40 -7.68 2.74 -3.87
C LEU A 40 -8.60 3.97 -4.01
N SER A 41 -8.84 4.43 -5.23
CA SER A 41 -9.80 5.51 -5.51
C SER A 41 -11.24 5.17 -5.11
N ALA A 42 -11.59 3.89 -4.96
CA ALA A 42 -12.93 3.48 -4.51
C ALA A 42 -13.20 3.80 -3.02
N LEU A 43 -12.17 4.15 -2.25
CA LEU A 43 -12.30 4.54 -0.84
C LEU A 43 -12.91 5.92 -0.63
N GLY A 44 -12.79 6.79 -1.63
CA GLY A 44 -13.08 8.21 -1.48
C GLY A 44 -12.00 8.93 -0.64
N GLY A 45 -11.55 10.09 -1.10
CA GLY A 45 -10.60 10.92 -0.35
C GLY A 45 -9.17 10.35 -0.27
N ILE A 46 -8.81 9.39 -1.13
CA ILE A 46 -7.47 8.78 -1.15
C ILE A 46 -6.35 9.83 -1.27
N ASP A 47 -6.55 10.85 -2.11
CA ASP A 47 -5.56 11.92 -2.32
C ASP A 47 -5.22 12.69 -1.04
N SER A 48 -6.20 12.87 -0.15
CA SER A 48 -6.00 13.55 1.15
C SER A 48 -5.54 12.59 2.25
N ALA A 49 -5.64 11.28 2.02
CA ALA A 49 -5.34 10.25 3.01
C ALA A 49 -3.90 9.73 2.94
N TRP A 50 -3.14 10.06 1.89
CA TRP A 50 -1.77 9.58 1.71
C TRP A 50 -0.84 9.86 2.89
N VAL A 51 -0.97 11.02 3.54
CA VAL A 51 -0.20 11.34 4.75
C VAL A 51 -0.54 10.38 5.90
N LEU A 52 -1.81 10.00 6.05
CA LEU A 52 -2.24 9.04 7.08
C LEU A 52 -1.81 7.61 6.72
N ILE A 53 -1.81 7.26 5.42
CA ILE A 53 -1.30 5.98 4.93
C ILE A 53 0.21 5.87 5.19
N ASP A 54 1.00 6.90 4.91
CA ASP A 54 2.43 6.95 5.21
C ASP A 54 2.71 6.77 6.71
N GLN A 55 1.96 7.48 7.57
CA GLN A 55 2.09 7.35 9.02
C GLN A 55 1.73 5.93 9.50
N ALA A 56 0.58 5.40 9.06
CA ALA A 56 0.15 4.06 9.43
C ALA A 56 1.10 2.98 8.89
N LEU A 57 1.70 3.19 7.72
CA LEU A 57 2.69 2.29 7.14
C LEU A 57 4.00 2.32 7.92
N ALA A 58 4.48 3.50 8.31
CA ALA A 58 5.64 3.62 9.17
C ALA A 58 5.40 2.93 10.52
N ASP A 59 4.24 3.13 11.15
CA ASP A 59 3.89 2.45 12.40
C ASP A 59 3.85 0.92 12.24
N GLU A 60 3.18 0.41 11.20
CA GLU A 60 3.03 -1.03 10.93
C GLU A 60 4.35 -1.71 10.53
N THR A 61 5.32 -0.93 10.05
CA THR A 61 6.61 -1.42 9.55
C THR A 61 7.79 -1.07 10.46
N ASP A 62 7.56 -0.49 11.64
CA ASP A 62 8.59 0.02 12.55
C ASP A 62 9.56 0.99 11.83
N GLY A 63 8.99 1.86 10.97
CA GLY A 63 9.71 2.87 10.19
C GLY A 63 10.46 2.35 8.96
N ALA A 64 10.43 1.04 8.68
CA ALA A 64 11.17 0.45 7.56
C ALA A 64 10.62 0.89 6.19
N VAL A 65 9.35 1.25 6.11
CA VAL A 65 8.69 1.69 4.87
C VAL A 65 8.11 3.09 5.05
N ARG A 66 8.42 3.98 4.12
CA ARG A 66 7.97 5.37 4.05
C ARG A 66 7.56 5.68 2.62
N LEU A 67 6.48 6.43 2.45
CA LEU A 67 6.03 6.92 1.15
C LEU A 67 6.59 8.34 0.94
N ASP A 68 7.06 8.60 -0.26
CA ASP A 68 7.30 9.96 -0.73
C ASP A 68 6.28 10.36 -1.81
N ASP A 69 6.25 11.64 -2.16
CA ASP A 69 5.28 12.18 -3.13
C ASP A 69 5.43 11.52 -4.52
N ALA A 70 6.63 11.06 -4.89
CA ALA A 70 6.87 10.42 -6.19
C ALA A 70 6.39 8.95 -6.22
N ASP A 71 6.42 8.27 -5.07
CA ASP A 71 5.89 6.91 -4.93
C ASP A 71 4.36 6.90 -5.06
N ILE A 72 3.67 7.92 -4.52
CA ILE A 72 2.21 8.03 -4.48
C ILE A 72 1.60 7.96 -5.90
N ASP A 73 2.18 8.69 -6.85
CA ASP A 73 1.68 8.74 -8.24
C ASP A 73 1.66 7.37 -8.94
N GLY A 74 2.49 6.43 -8.48
CA GLY A 74 2.58 5.07 -9.02
C GLY A 74 1.62 4.06 -8.37
N ILE A 75 0.92 4.42 -7.29
CA ILE A 75 0.12 3.49 -6.49
C ILE A 75 -1.36 3.74 -6.75
N THR A 76 -1.97 2.88 -7.58
CA THR A 76 -3.37 3.02 -7.99
C THR A 76 -4.30 2.00 -7.35
N THR A 77 -3.76 0.82 -7.04
CA THR A 77 -4.48 -0.32 -6.47
C THR A 77 -3.85 -0.76 -5.15
N LEU A 78 -4.58 -1.60 -4.41
CA LEU A 78 -4.07 -2.24 -3.21
C LEU A 78 -2.86 -3.16 -3.52
N GLY A 79 -2.83 -3.74 -4.72
CA GLY A 79 -1.72 -4.54 -5.23
C GLY A 79 -0.46 -3.71 -5.44
N ASP A 80 -0.58 -2.51 -6.01
CA ASP A 80 0.56 -1.61 -6.21
C ASP A 80 1.16 -1.20 -4.86
N LEU A 81 0.30 -0.90 -3.86
CA LEU A 81 0.75 -0.57 -2.51
C LEU A 81 1.45 -1.77 -1.85
N ALA A 82 0.93 -2.98 -2.04
CA ALA A 82 1.53 -4.19 -1.53
C ALA A 82 2.90 -4.48 -2.18
N GLU A 83 3.00 -4.33 -3.50
CA GLU A 83 4.25 -4.51 -4.25
C GLU A 83 5.30 -3.47 -3.81
N PHE A 84 4.88 -2.22 -3.57
CA PHE A 84 5.75 -1.19 -3.01
C PHE A 84 6.30 -1.60 -1.64
N ILE A 85 5.45 -2.09 -0.73
CA ILE A 85 5.85 -2.53 0.60
C ILE A 85 6.86 -3.68 0.53
N ASP A 86 6.59 -4.67 -0.33
CA ASP A 86 7.46 -5.82 -0.52
C ASP A 86 8.83 -5.40 -1.06
N ASN A 87 8.86 -4.53 -2.08
CA ASN A 87 10.10 -4.00 -2.65
C ASN A 87 10.93 -3.22 -1.62
N ARG A 88 10.30 -2.38 -0.79
CA ARG A 88 10.99 -1.61 0.26
C ARG A 88 11.52 -2.50 1.38
N ARG A 89 10.85 -3.61 1.67
CA ARG A 89 11.29 -4.62 2.65
C ARG A 89 12.27 -5.65 2.07
N GLY A 90 12.54 -5.62 0.76
CA GLY A 90 13.38 -6.60 0.08
C GLY A 90 12.76 -8.01 0.03
N ILE A 91 11.43 -8.09 0.10
CA ILE A 91 10.67 -9.33 -0.03
C ILE A 91 10.46 -9.57 -1.53
N ALA A 92 11.27 -10.46 -2.11
CA ALA A 92 11.03 -10.92 -3.47
C ALA A 92 9.73 -11.78 -3.51
N PRO A 93 8.95 -11.73 -4.61
CA PRO A 93 7.76 -12.57 -4.76
C PRO A 93 8.06 -14.07 -4.80
#